data_AF-A0A946PLK1-F1
#
_entry.id   AF-A0A946PLK1-F1
#
_cell.length_a   1.000
_cell.length_b   1.000
_cell.length_c   1.000
_cell.angle_alpha   90.00
_cell.angle_beta   90.00
_cell.angle_gamma   90.00
#
_symmetry.space_group_name_H-M   'P 1'
#
loop_
_entity.id
_entity.type
_entity.pdbx_description
1 polymer ?
#
loop_
_entity_poly.entity_id
_entity_poly.type
_entity_poly.pdbx_seq_one_letter_code
_entity_poly.pdbx_strand_id
1 'polypeptide(L)'
;MDLIKISTYLYVLFFITAGVNHFLNPLFYDSLVPKFIPFPRQVHQLTGVIEIILPLFLLTKFRSEAALLMIIFLIAIYGANLYVWIEGLPYGNRVFTNEQHLFRLLLQLAYIAFAYIIYRYD
;
A
#
# COMPACT_ATOMS: atom_id res chain seq x y z
N MET A 1 -12.37 -25.12 1.52
CA MET A 1 -11.87 -24.41 2.72
C MET A 1 -10.70 -23.57 2.25
N ASP A 2 -11.01 -22.36 1.82
CA ASP A 2 -10.63 -21.91 0.47
C ASP A 2 -9.31 -21.17 0.49
N LEU A 3 -8.37 -21.52 -0.41
CA LEU A 3 -7.06 -20.87 -0.55
C LEU A 3 -7.17 -19.32 -0.52
N ILE A 4 -8.25 -18.79 -1.12
CA ILE A 4 -8.60 -17.36 -1.12
C ILE A 4 -8.78 -16.81 0.31
N LYS A 5 -9.43 -17.54 1.22
CA LYS A 5 -9.62 -17.12 2.61
C LYS A 5 -8.28 -17.04 3.35
N ILE A 6 -7.45 -18.08 3.25
CA ILE A 6 -6.11 -18.09 3.87
C ILE A 6 -5.28 -16.93 3.33
N SER A 7 -5.23 -16.76 2.01
CA SER A 7 -4.49 -15.66 1.39
C SER A 7 -5.06 -14.29 1.77
N THR A 8 -6.37 -14.16 2.00
CA THR A 8 -6.96 -12.91 2.51
C THR A 8 -6.45 -12.61 3.91
N TYR A 9 -6.44 -13.58 4.82
CA TYR A 9 -5.90 -13.34 6.17
C TYR A 9 -4.43 -12.90 6.14
N LEU A 10 -3.61 -13.52 5.28
CA LEU A 10 -2.21 -13.10 5.10
C LEU A 10 -2.10 -11.69 4.52
N TYR A 11 -2.94 -11.35 3.53
CA TYR A 11 -2.99 -10.03 2.93
C TYR A 11 -3.39 -8.95 3.95
N VAL A 12 -4.41 -9.21 4.76
CA VAL A 12 -4.85 -8.31 5.84
C VAL A 12 -3.74 -8.11 6.86
N LEU A 13 -3.12 -9.20 7.33
CA LEU A 13 -2.02 -9.13 8.29
C LEU A 13 -0.83 -8.34 7.74
N PHE A 14 -0.48 -8.55 6.47
CA PHE A 14 0.59 -7.82 5.80
C PHE A 14 0.33 -6.31 5.80
N PHE A 15 -0.84 -5.87 5.34
CA PHE A 15 -1.16 -4.44 5.26
C PHE A 15 -1.31 -3.79 6.63
N ILE A 16 -1.86 -4.48 7.63
CA ILE A 16 -1.88 -3.96 9.01
C ILE A 16 -0.45 -3.76 9.52
N THR A 17 0.44 -4.72 9.30
CA THR A 17 1.84 -4.61 9.75
C THR A 17 2.59 -3.49 9.02
N ALA A 18 2.39 -3.37 7.70
CA ALA A 18 2.94 -2.27 6.89
C ALA A 18 2.40 -0.91 7.37
N GLY A 19 1.09 -0.81 7.54
CA GLY A 19 0.39 0.38 8.05
C GLY A 19 0.86 0.80 9.45
N VAL A 20 1.12 -0.15 10.36
CA VAL A 20 1.70 0.16 11.68
C VAL A 20 3.13 0.73 11.52
N ASN A 21 3.92 0.23 10.56
CA ASN A 21 5.27 0.72 10.32
C ASN A 21 5.31 2.21 9.92
N HIS A 22 4.25 2.73 9.29
CA HIS A 22 4.10 4.16 8.99
C HIS A 22 4.18 5.04 10.25
N PHE A 23 3.65 4.57 11.38
CA PHE A 23 3.66 5.29 12.65
C PHE A 23 4.96 5.07 13.44
N LEU A 24 5.61 3.92 13.26
CA LEU A 24 6.90 3.61 13.89
C LEU A 24 8.07 4.35 13.25
N ASN A 25 8.03 4.57 11.93
CA ASN A 25 9.12 5.18 11.17
C ASN A 25 8.68 6.44 10.41
N PRO A 26 8.07 7.43 11.07
CA PRO A 26 7.25 8.38 10.34
C PRO A 26 8.10 9.39 9.56
N LEU A 27 9.31 9.74 10.02
CA LEU A 27 10.24 10.62 9.28
C LEU A 27 10.69 10.03 7.94
N PHE A 28 10.90 8.71 7.91
CA PHE A 28 11.28 8.01 6.69
C PHE A 28 10.18 8.16 5.63
N TYR A 29 8.93 7.88 5.98
CA TYR A 29 7.81 7.96 5.05
C TYR A 29 7.43 9.39 4.65
N ASP A 30 7.50 10.36 5.58
CA ASP A 30 7.27 11.78 5.27
C ASP A 30 8.19 12.26 4.14
N SER A 31 9.45 11.78 4.12
CA SER A 31 10.44 12.16 3.10
C SER A 31 10.11 11.61 1.69
N LEU A 32 9.24 10.60 1.61
CA LEU A 32 8.80 10.00 0.36
C LEU A 32 7.54 10.67 -0.21
N VAL A 33 6.85 11.50 0.59
CA VAL A 33 5.65 12.20 0.13
C VAL A 33 6.04 13.21 -0.97
N PRO A 34 5.33 13.22 -2.11
CA PRO A 34 5.61 14.19 -3.17
C PRO A 34 5.62 15.64 -2.71
N LYS A 35 6.63 16.41 -3.13
CA LYS A 35 6.87 17.78 -2.63
C LYS A 35 5.74 18.77 -2.92
N PHE A 36 4.92 18.48 -3.94
CA PHE A 36 3.75 19.29 -4.30
C PHE A 36 2.53 19.03 -3.41
N ILE A 37 2.56 17.99 -2.57
CA ILE A 37 1.50 17.70 -1.60
C ILE A 37 1.77 18.49 -0.32
N PRO A 38 0.85 19.37 0.11
CA PRO A 38 1.00 20.09 1.37
C PRO A 38 0.83 19.14 2.56
N PHE A 39 1.42 19.50 3.70
CA PHE A 39 1.25 18.77 4.97
C PHE A 39 1.67 17.29 4.89
N PRO A 40 2.93 16.98 4.52
CA PRO A 40 3.36 15.62 4.22
C PRO A 40 3.13 14.65 5.39
N ARG A 41 3.39 15.06 6.63
CA ARG A 41 3.14 14.26 7.84
C ARG A 41 1.70 13.82 7.94
N GLN A 42 0.76 14.74 7.77
CA GLN A 42 -0.68 14.50 7.94
C GLN A 42 -1.19 13.58 6.84
N VAL A 43 -0.78 13.83 5.59
CA VAL A 43 -1.17 12.99 4.45
C VAL A 43 -0.61 11.58 4.60
N HIS A 44 0.67 11.45 4.93
CA HIS A 44 1.30 10.17 5.19
C HIS A 44 0.60 9.41 6.34
N GLN A 45 0.34 10.05 7.48
CA GLN A 45 -0.36 9.39 8.59
C GLN A 45 -1.77 8.95 8.20
N LEU A 46 -2.50 9.76 7.42
CA LEU A 46 -3.80 9.36 6.89
C LEU A 46 -3.70 8.12 5.99
N THR A 47 -2.68 8.05 5.12
CA THR A 47 -2.46 6.85 4.30
C THR A 47 -2.16 5.62 5.16
N GLY A 48 -1.38 5.76 6.23
CA GLY A 48 -1.12 4.66 7.18
C GLY A 48 -2.39 4.20 7.91
N VAL A 49 -3.29 5.13 8.28
CA VAL A 49 -4.60 4.78 8.86
C VAL A 49 -5.44 3.98 7.86
N ILE A 50 -5.53 4.45 6.60
CA ILE A 50 -6.29 3.76 5.55
C ILE A 50 -5.71 2.37 5.30
N GLU A 51 -4.38 2.24 5.27
CA GLU A 51 -3.69 0.96 5.06
C GLU A 51 -3.96 -0.07 6.17
N ILE A 52 -4.22 0.37 7.40
CA ILE A 52 -4.63 -0.51 8.51
C ILE A 52 -6.12 -0.85 8.44
N ILE A 53 -6.97 0.16 8.26
CA ILE A 53 -8.42 0.03 8.40
C ILE A 53 -9.03 -0.70 7.20
N LEU A 54 -8.62 -0.35 5.98
CA LEU A 54 -9.26 -0.84 4.77
C LEU A 54 -9.17 -2.36 4.59
N PRO A 55 -8.02 -3.03 4.83
CA PRO A 55 -7.94 -4.48 4.76
C PRO A 55 -8.83 -5.20 5.80
N LEU A 56 -9.08 -4.62 6.97
CA LEU A 56 -9.96 -5.23 7.97
C LEU A 56 -11.38 -5.45 7.44
N PHE A 57 -11.85 -4.57 6.55
CA PHE A 57 -13.17 -4.71 5.93
C PHE A 57 -13.26 -5.92 4.97
N LEU A 58 -12.14 -6.45 4.48
CA LEU A 58 -12.09 -7.70 3.68
C LEU A 58 -12.54 -8.95 4.46
N LEU A 59 -12.67 -8.84 5.79
CA LEU A 59 -13.14 -9.89 6.69
C LEU A 59 -14.61 -9.72 7.10
N THR A 60 -15.30 -8.72 6.54
CA THR A 60 -16.69 -8.38 6.87
C THR A 60 -17.61 -8.65 5.69
N LYS A 61 -18.90 -8.29 5.83
CA LYS A 61 -19.86 -8.32 4.71
C LYS A 61 -19.57 -7.31 3.59
N PHE A 62 -18.65 -6.37 3.80
CA PHE A 62 -18.26 -5.33 2.84
C PHE A 62 -17.00 -5.70 2.05
N ARG A 63 -16.79 -7.01 1.84
CA ARG A 63 -15.53 -7.54 1.33
C ARG A 63 -15.28 -7.14 -0.12
N SER A 64 -16.31 -7.20 -0.98
CA SER A 64 -16.24 -6.72 -2.36
C SER A 64 -15.91 -5.21 -2.42
N GLU A 65 -16.60 -4.37 -1.66
CA GLU A 65 -16.36 -2.93 -1.64
C GLU A 65 -14.95 -2.59 -1.12
N ALA A 66 -14.51 -3.27 -0.05
CA ALA A 66 -13.18 -3.10 0.50
C ALA A 66 -12.09 -3.51 -0.51
N ALA A 67 -12.31 -4.58 -1.27
CA ALA A 67 -11.38 -5.03 -2.30
C ALA A 67 -11.26 -4.02 -3.44
N LEU A 68 -12.38 -3.44 -3.90
CA LEU A 68 -12.37 -2.38 -4.90
C LEU A 68 -11.64 -1.12 -4.39
N LEU A 69 -11.93 -0.71 -3.15
CA LEU A 69 -11.25 0.42 -2.51
C LEU A 69 -9.74 0.15 -2.31
N MET A 70 -9.34 -1.09 -1.99
CA MET A 70 -7.92 -1.48 -1.90
C MET A 70 -7.22 -1.29 -3.24
N ILE A 71 -7.85 -1.67 -4.36
CA ILE A 71 -7.29 -1.46 -5.71
C ILE A 71 -7.06 0.03 -5.96
N ILE A 72 -8.07 0.87 -5.71
CA ILE A 72 -7.98 2.32 -5.91
C ILE A 72 -6.88 2.93 -5.03
N PHE A 73 -6.84 2.53 -3.75
CA PHE A 73 -5.84 2.98 -2.80
C PHE A 73 -4.42 2.58 -3.24
N LEU A 74 -4.21 1.34 -3.66
CA LEU A 74 -2.92 0.86 -4.14
C LEU A 74 -2.45 1.57 -5.41
N ILE A 75 -3.35 1.88 -6.33
CA ILE A 75 -3.01 2.69 -7.51
C ILE A 75 -2.55 4.09 -7.08
N ALA A 76 -3.27 4.73 -6.16
CA ALA A 76 -2.93 6.06 -5.66
C ALA A 76 -1.56 6.07 -4.94
N ILE A 77 -1.31 5.12 -4.03
CA ILE A 77 -0.03 5.00 -3.30
C ILE A 77 1.13 4.67 -4.23
N TYR A 78 0.90 3.90 -5.29
CA TYR A 78 1.94 3.68 -6.29
C TYR A 78 2.38 4.98 -6.97
N GLY A 79 1.49 5.97 -7.11
CA GLY A 79 1.86 7.31 -7.59
C GLY A 79 2.98 7.95 -6.77
N ALA A 80 2.96 7.80 -5.44
CA ALA A 80 4.06 8.26 -4.58
C ALA A 80 5.34 7.43 -4.78
N ASN A 81 5.22 6.10 -4.95
CA ASN A 81 6.38 5.25 -5.23
C ASN A 81 7.02 5.51 -6.60
N LEU A 82 6.20 5.86 -7.59
CA LEU A 82 6.65 6.29 -8.90
C LEU A 82 7.33 7.66 -8.82
N TYR A 83 6.83 8.59 -8.01
CA TYR A 83 7.50 9.86 -7.74
C TYR A 83 8.90 9.65 -7.15
N VAL A 84 9.05 8.78 -6.14
CA VAL A 84 10.36 8.40 -5.59
C VAL A 84 11.30 7.85 -6.67
N TRP A 85 10.78 7.06 -7.61
CA TRP A 85 11.55 6.53 -8.73
C TRP A 85 12.01 7.62 -9.69
N ILE A 86 11.07 8.44 -10.19
CA ILE A 86 11.36 9.46 -11.21
C ILE A 86 12.30 10.54 -10.68
N GLU A 87 12.09 10.98 -9.43
CA GLU A 87 12.89 12.04 -8.80
C GLU A 87 14.18 11.50 -8.14
N GLY A 88 14.40 10.19 -8.15
CA GLY A 88 15.58 9.57 -7.55
C GLY A 88 15.70 9.83 -6.04
N LEU A 89 14.57 9.84 -5.32
CA LEU A 89 14.57 10.16 -3.89
C LEU A 89 15.25 9.05 -3.08
N PRO A 90 15.99 9.40 -2.01
CA PRO A 90 16.54 8.41 -1.11
C PRO A 90 15.41 7.65 -0.40
N TYR A 91 15.50 6.33 -0.44
CA TYR A 91 14.65 5.42 0.33
C TYR A 91 15.42 5.02 1.59
N GLY A 92 15.36 5.89 2.60
CA GLY A 92 16.17 5.76 3.83
C GLY A 92 17.60 6.20 3.54
N ASN A 93 18.57 5.32 3.78
CA ASN A 93 19.99 5.64 3.62
C ASN A 93 20.55 5.36 2.22
N ARG A 94 19.71 5.01 1.24
CA ARG A 94 20.14 4.67 -0.13
C ARG A 94 19.14 5.11 -1.17
N VAL A 95 19.62 5.42 -2.37
CA VAL A 95 18.78 5.57 -3.57
C VAL A 95 18.62 4.20 -4.21
N PHE A 96 17.39 3.85 -4.60
CA PHE A 96 17.12 2.55 -5.20
C PHE A 96 17.53 2.52 -6.67
N THR A 97 17.95 1.34 -7.15
CA THR A 97 18.23 1.14 -8.59
C THR A 97 16.92 0.98 -9.37
N ASN A 98 16.98 1.14 -10.70
CA ASN A 98 15.83 0.90 -11.58
C ASN A 98 15.25 -0.51 -11.42
N GLU A 99 16.10 -1.51 -11.22
CA GLU A 99 15.67 -2.90 -10.98
C GLU A 99 14.88 -3.03 -9.67
N GLN A 100 15.33 -2.34 -8.61
CA GLN A 100 14.63 -2.34 -7.33
C GLN A 100 13.27 -1.64 -7.43
N HIS A 101 13.18 -0.53 -8.17
CA HIS A 101 11.90 0.12 -8.42
C HIS A 101 10.96 -0.72 -9.30
N LEU A 102 11.50 -1.40 -10.32
CA LEU A 102 10.74 -2.33 -11.15
C LEU A 102 10.19 -3.50 -10.31
N PHE A 103 11.01 -4.06 -9.42
CA PHE A 103 10.56 -5.09 -8.49
C PHE A 103 9.41 -4.58 -7.59
N ARG A 104 9.52 -3.36 -7.06
CA ARG A 104 8.42 -2.74 -6.28
C ARG A 104 7.15 -2.56 -7.11
N LEU A 105 7.27 -2.17 -8.39
CA LEU A 105 6.12 -2.11 -9.30
C LEU A 105 5.47 -3.47 -9.48
N LEU A 106 6.25 -4.52 -9.72
CA LEU A 106 5.73 -5.88 -9.85
C LEU A 106 5.01 -6.36 -8.58
N LEU A 107 5.57 -6.07 -7.40
CA LEU A 107 4.90 -6.33 -6.12
C LEU A 107 3.59 -5.55 -6.00
N GLN A 108 3.59 -4.27 -6.38
CA GLN A 108 2.37 -3.46 -6.37
C GLN A 108 1.27 -4.05 -7.26
N LEU A 109 1.62 -4.47 -8.48
CA LEU A 109 0.71 -5.12 -9.40
C LEU A 109 0.20 -6.45 -8.83
N ALA A 110 1.04 -7.22 -8.14
CA ALA A 110 0.61 -8.42 -7.45
C ALA A 110 -0.38 -8.13 -6.31
N TYR A 111 -0.16 -7.08 -5.51
CA TYR A 111 -1.11 -6.67 -4.46
C TYR A 111 -2.46 -6.23 -5.03
N ILE A 112 -2.45 -5.49 -6.15
CA ILE A 112 -3.66 -5.08 -6.87
C ILE A 112 -4.38 -6.30 -7.45
N ALA A 113 -3.65 -7.21 -8.11
CA ALA A 113 -4.22 -8.42 -8.67
C ALA A 113 -4.86 -9.30 -7.59
N PHE A 114 -4.26 -9.37 -6.41
CA PHE A 114 -4.83 -10.11 -5.29
C PHE A 114 -6.13 -9.48 -4.76
N ALA A 115 -6.18 -8.15 -4.61
CA ALA A 115 -7.42 -7.45 -4.28
C ALA A 115 -8.49 -7.66 -5.36
N TYR A 116 -8.12 -7.65 -6.64
CA TYR A 116 -9.05 -7.96 -7.74
C TYR A 116 -9.60 -9.39 -7.69
N ILE A 117 -8.76 -10.37 -7.35
CA ILE A 117 -9.22 -11.75 -7.13
C ILE A 117 -10.22 -11.79 -5.97
N ILE A 118 -9.97 -11.10 -4.86
CA ILE A 118 -10.94 -11.02 -3.76
C ILE A 118 -12.26 -10.41 -4.26
N TYR A 119 -12.20 -9.29 -4.97
CA TYR A 119 -13.39 -8.61 -5.52
C TYR A 119 -14.21 -9.51 -6.45
N ARG A 120 -13.54 -10.29 -7.31
CA ARG A 120 -14.19 -11.12 -8.33
C ARG A 120 -14.83 -12.40 -7.79
N TYR A 121 -14.29 -12.91 -6.68
CA TYR A 121 -14.67 -14.20 -6.08
C TYR A 121 -15.27 -14.05 -4.66
N ASP A 122 -15.70 -12.84 -4.30
CA ASP A 122 -16.65 -12.59 -3.21
C ASP A 122 -18.07 -12.99 -3.62
#